data_AF-A0A7W4DZ14-F1
#
_entry.id   AF-A0A7W4DZ14-F1
#
_cell.length_a   1.000
_cell.length_b   1.000
_cell.length_c   1.000
_cell.angle_alpha   90.00
_cell.angle_beta   90.00
_cell.angle_gamma   90.00
#
_symmetry.space_group_name_H-M   'P 1'
#
loop_
_entity.id
_entity.type
_entity.pdbx_description
1 polymer ?
#
loop_
_entity_poly.entity_id
_entity_poly.type
_entity_poly.pdbx_seq_one_letter_code
_entity_poly.pdbx_strand_id
1 'polypeptide(L)'
;MERAGVENGAGQGLVGQARRARVVIVTYSWPPAGGAGVQRWLKMAKCLAAGGAVEPIIFTPSNPDPPLRDESLLADVPEGLRVVTYSGV
;
A
#
# COMPACT_ATOMS: atom_id res chain seq x y z
N MET A 1 26.09 29.75 -46.22
CA MET A 1 26.39 28.36 -45.80
C MET A 1 26.71 28.47 -44.32
N GLU A 2 25.75 28.31 -43.41
CA GLU A 2 25.12 27.05 -42.97
C GLU A 2 23.63 27.30 -42.63
N ARG A 3 22.87 26.22 -42.54
CA ARG A 3 21.41 26.13 -42.68
C ARG A 3 20.63 26.28 -41.38
N ALA A 4 19.36 26.63 -41.57
CA ALA A 4 18.15 26.33 -40.80
C ALA A 4 18.26 25.33 -39.63
N GLY A 5 17.54 25.66 -38.55
CA GLY A 5 17.16 24.74 -37.48
C GLY A 5 16.21 25.40 -36.47
N VAL A 6 14.99 25.73 -36.90
CA VAL A 6 13.87 25.94 -35.99
C VAL A 6 13.52 24.58 -35.39
N GLU A 7 13.74 24.41 -34.09
CA GLU A 7 13.13 23.31 -33.34
C GLU A 7 12.19 23.89 -32.27
N ASN A 8 10.91 23.85 -32.61
CA ASN A 8 9.81 23.94 -31.67
C ASN A 8 9.85 22.70 -30.76
N GLY A 9 10.22 22.88 -29.50
CA GLY A 9 10.07 21.88 -28.44
C GLY A 9 8.92 22.27 -27.51
N ALA A 10 7.70 22.20 -28.03
CA ALA A 10 6.47 22.37 -27.27
C ALA A 10 6.41 21.38 -26.09
N GLY A 11 6.00 21.89 -24.93
CA GLY A 11 5.22 21.14 -23.95
C GLY A 11 5.83 19.87 -23.38
N GLN A 12 6.82 20.00 -22.49
CA GLN A 12 6.88 19.06 -21.35
C GLN A 12 5.79 19.50 -20.36
N GLY A 13 4.56 19.13 -20.70
CA GLY A 13 3.41 19.30 -19.82
C GLY A 13 3.71 18.64 -18.48
N LEU A 14 3.33 19.32 -17.40
CA LEU A 14 3.04 18.64 -16.15
C LEU A 14 2.01 17.55 -16.46
N VAL A 15 2.48 16.32 -16.69
CA VAL A 15 1.64 15.14 -16.53
C VAL A 15 1.30 15.16 -15.05
N GLY A 16 0.15 15.74 -14.72
CA GLY A 16 -0.34 15.81 -13.35
C GLY A 16 -0.31 14.40 -12.79
N GLN A 17 0.60 14.17 -11.84
CA GLN A 17 0.75 12.87 -11.20
C GLN A 17 -0.61 12.54 -10.59
N ALA A 18 -1.31 11.54 -11.13
CA ALA A 18 -2.62 11.15 -10.64
C ALA A 18 -2.49 10.87 -9.14
N ARG A 19 -3.13 11.70 -8.29
CA ARG A 19 -2.96 11.57 -6.84
C ARG A 19 -3.55 10.22 -6.44
N ARG A 20 -2.74 9.36 -5.83
CA ARG A 20 -3.26 8.15 -5.20
C ARG A 20 -3.97 8.54 -3.91
N ALA A 21 -5.19 8.06 -3.72
CA ALA A 21 -5.88 8.23 -2.45
C ALA A 21 -5.21 7.34 -1.40
N ARG A 22 -4.94 7.88 -0.21
CA ARG A 22 -4.38 7.09 0.89
C ARG A 22 -5.50 6.68 1.83
N VAL A 23 -5.51 5.41 2.21
CA VAL A 23 -6.46 4.87 3.18
C VAL A 23 -5.66 4.19 4.29
N VAL A 24 -5.90 4.61 5.53
CA VAL A 24 -5.32 3.95 6.71
C VAL A 24 -6.31 2.91 7.21
N ILE A 25 -5.88 1.65 7.26
CA ILE A 25 -6.63 0.53 7.80
C ILE A 25 -6.07 0.25 9.19
N VAL A 26 -6.86 0.56 10.22
CA VAL A 26 -6.49 0.32 11.62
C VAL A 26 -6.94 -1.07 12.01
N THR A 27 -6.00 -1.92 12.43
CA THR A 27 -6.26 -3.30 12.82
C THR A 27 -5.68 -3.60 14.20
N TYR A 28 -6.35 -4.45 14.98
CA TYR A 28 -5.77 -4.99 16.21
C TYR A 28 -4.66 -6.01 15.94
N SER A 29 -4.74 -6.75 14.83
CA SER A 29 -3.74 -7.74 14.44
C SER A 29 -3.60 -7.81 12.92
N TRP A 30 -2.41 -8.15 12.47
CA TRP A 30 -2.00 -8.25 11.07
C TRP A 30 -1.20 -9.57 10.88
N PRO A 31 -1.07 -10.15 9.67
CA PRO A 31 -0.20 -11.30 9.45
C PRO A 31 1.18 -11.09 10.09
N PRO A 32 1.73 -12.09 10.78
CA PRO A 32 1.35 -13.51 10.73
C PRO A 32 0.20 -13.92 11.68
N ALA A 33 -0.56 -12.99 12.27
CA ALA A 33 -1.80 -13.37 12.96
C ALA A 33 -2.79 -14.05 11.99
N GLY A 34 -3.48 -15.07 12.47
CA GLY A 34 -4.45 -15.85 11.69
C GLY A 34 -5.91 -15.49 11.94
N GLY A 35 -6.80 -16.23 11.29
CA GLY A 35 -8.25 -16.16 11.52
C GLY A 35 -9.01 -15.22 10.59
N ALA A 36 -10.34 -15.33 10.60
CA ALA A 36 -11.20 -14.67 9.64
C ALA A 36 -11.12 -13.13 9.70
N GLY A 37 -10.84 -12.56 10.88
CA GLY A 37 -10.64 -11.10 11.03
C GLY A 37 -9.44 -10.61 10.23
N VAL A 38 -8.28 -11.26 10.41
CA VAL A 38 -7.04 -10.89 9.72
C VAL A 38 -7.16 -11.11 8.21
N GLN A 39 -7.74 -12.23 7.79
CA GLN A 39 -7.91 -12.52 6.36
C GLN A 39 -8.79 -11.49 5.64
N ARG A 40 -9.86 -10.99 6.28
CA ARG A 40 -10.72 -9.94 5.69
C ARG A 40 -9.93 -8.66 5.42
N TRP A 41 -9.16 -8.19 6.39
CA TRP A 41 -8.36 -6.98 6.24
C TRP A 41 -7.22 -7.16 5.25
N LEU A 42 -6.57 -8.33 5.25
CA LEU A 42 -5.53 -8.67 4.29
C LEU A 42 -6.06 -8.67 2.85
N LYS A 43 -7.18 -9.35 2.58
CA LYS A 43 -7.79 -9.37 1.24
C LYS A 43 -8.29 -7.98 0.84
N MET A 44 -8.86 -7.20 1.75
CA MET A 44 -9.25 -5.81 1.47
C MET A 44 -8.05 -4.96 1.04
N ALA A 45 -6.94 -5.01 1.80
CA ALA A 45 -5.71 -4.29 1.45
C ALA A 45 -5.14 -4.74 0.09
N LYS A 46 -5.13 -6.06 -0.17
CA LYS A 46 -4.72 -6.64 -1.45
C LYS A 46 -5.57 -6.15 -2.62
N CYS A 47 -6.89 -6.14 -2.46
CA CYS A 47 -7.81 -5.63 -3.48
C CYS A 47 -7.62 -4.13 -3.74
N LEU A 48 -7.46 -3.31 -2.69
CA LEU A 48 -7.22 -1.87 -2.83
C LEU A 48 -5.90 -1.57 -3.54
N ALA A 49 -4.82 -2.27 -3.16
CA ALA A 49 -3.52 -2.13 -3.78
C ALA A 49 -3.53 -2.56 -5.26
N ALA A 50 -4.21 -3.66 -5.59
CA ALA A 50 -4.34 -4.16 -6.95
C ALA A 50 -5.06 -3.18 -7.90
N GLY A 51 -5.97 -2.35 -7.37
CA GLY A 51 -6.66 -1.32 -8.15
C GLY A 51 -5.80 -0.12 -8.53
N GLY A 52 -4.62 0.07 -7.91
CA GLY A 52 -3.63 1.10 -8.27
C GLY A 52 -3.98 2.56 -7.92
N ALA A 53 -5.27 2.90 -7.83
CA ALA A 53 -5.73 4.25 -7.48
C ALA A 53 -5.62 4.57 -5.97
N VAL A 54 -5.56 3.53 -5.13
CA VAL A 54 -5.52 3.64 -3.67
C VAL A 54 -4.21 3.06 -3.14
N GLU A 55 -3.60 3.75 -2.20
CA GLU A 55 -2.46 3.30 -1.40
C GLU A 55 -2.97 2.93 0.00
N PRO A 56 -3.24 1.64 0.28
CA PRO A 56 -3.57 1.20 1.63
C PRO A 56 -2.33 1.24 2.53
N ILE A 57 -2.52 1.71 3.77
CA ILE A 57 -1.51 1.75 4.83
C ILE A 57 -2.10 1.00 6.02
N ILE A 58 -1.40 -0.01 6.51
CA ILE A 58 -1.83 -0.75 7.70
C ILE A 58 -1.27 -0.04 8.93
N PHE A 59 -2.13 0.16 9.93
CA PHE A 59 -1.72 0.61 11.26
C PHE A 59 -2.14 -0.43 12.29
N THR A 60 -1.16 -1.00 12.99
CA THR A 60 -1.36 -2.14 13.90
C THR A 60 -0.41 -2.04 15.11
N PRO A 61 -0.75 -2.56 16.30
CA PRO A 61 0.22 -2.59 17.41
C PRO A 61 1.45 -3.45 17.06
N SER A 62 2.59 -3.14 17.68
CA SER A 62 3.84 -3.92 17.53
C SER A 62 3.83 -5.23 18.31
N ASN A 63 3.01 -5.33 19.36
CA ASN A 63 2.85 -6.52 20.20
C ASN A 63 1.38 -6.93 20.31
N PRO A 64 0.75 -7.38 19.21
CA PRO A 64 -0.60 -7.93 19.28
C PRO A 64 -0.59 -9.26 20.04
N ASP A 65 -1.68 -9.58 20.74
CA ASP A 65 -1.90 -10.90 21.34
C ASP A 65 -3.04 -11.63 20.59
N PRO A 66 -2.79 -12.14 19.36
CA PRO A 66 -3.80 -12.84 18.60
C PRO A 66 -3.94 -14.29 19.06
N PRO A 67 -5.16 -14.87 19.05
CA PRO A 67 -5.38 -16.25 19.48
C PRO A 67 -4.83 -17.30 18.50
N LEU A 68 -4.48 -16.89 17.28
CA LEU A 68 -4.01 -17.78 16.21
C LEU A 68 -2.88 -17.11 15.44
N ARG A 69 -1.87 -17.90 15.10
CA ARG A 69 -0.76 -17.53 14.20
C ARG A 69 -0.81 -18.41 12.95
N ASP A 70 -0.66 -17.80 11.78
CA ASP A 70 -0.62 -18.44 10.47
C ASP A 70 0.37 -17.70 9.56
N GLU A 71 1.56 -18.27 9.41
CA GLU A 71 2.65 -17.67 8.63
C GLU A 71 2.39 -17.71 7.12
N SER A 72 1.50 -18.60 6.66
CA SER A 72 1.17 -18.71 5.24
C SER A 72 0.53 -17.42 4.70
N LEU A 73 -0.12 -16.64 5.59
CA LEU A 73 -0.75 -15.36 5.23
C LEU A 73 0.26 -14.27 4.88
N LEU A 74 1.54 -14.40 5.24
CA LEU A 74 2.58 -13.47 4.81
C LEU A 74 2.75 -13.46 3.30
N ALA A 75 2.56 -14.61 2.63
CA ALA A 75 2.63 -14.72 1.17
C ALA A 75 1.52 -13.94 0.44
N ASP A 76 0.47 -13.55 1.16
CA ASP A 76 -0.65 -12.79 0.63
C ASP A 76 -0.52 -11.27 0.84
N VAL A 77 0.49 -10.82 1.60
CA VAL A 77 0.76 -9.39 1.81
C VAL A 77 1.28 -8.79 0.50
N PRO A 78 0.62 -7.78 -0.07
CA PRO A 78 1.11 -7.11 -1.28
C PRO A 78 2.52 -6.56 -1.10
N GLU A 79 3.35 -6.73 -2.12
CA GLU A 79 4.69 -6.15 -2.14
C GLU A 79 4.61 -4.61 -2.02
N GLY A 80 5.49 -4.04 -1.19
CA GLY A 80 5.52 -2.59 -0.94
C GLY A 80 4.36 -2.04 -0.11
N LEU A 81 3.47 -2.87 0.43
CA LEU A 81 2.44 -2.42 1.36
C LEU A 81 3.08 -1.80 2.61
N ARG A 82 2.73 -0.56 2.93
CA ARG A 82 3.23 0.10 4.14
C ARG A 82 2.48 -0.42 5.37
N VAL A 83 3.23 -1.00 6.30
CA VAL A 83 2.74 -1.39 7.63
C VAL A 83 3.44 -0.51 8.66
N VAL A 84 2.65 0.23 9.43
CA VAL A 84 3.10 1.08 10.52
C VAL A 84 2.72 0.40 11.82
N THR A 85 3.73 0.15 12.65
CA THR A 85 3.53 -0.39 13.99
C THR A 85 3.71 0.69 15.04
N TYR A 86 2.98 0.57 16.15
CA TYR A 86 3.20 1.40 17.33
C TYR A 86 3.40 0.53 18.56
N SER A 87 4.29 0.95 19.45
CA SER A 87 4.45 0.38 20.79
C SER A 87 3.76 1.32 21.77
N GLY A 88 2.64 0.88 22.35
CA GLY A 88 2.14 1.49 23.56
C GLY A 88 3.12 1.16 24.68
N VAL A 89 3.56 2.19 25.40
CA VAL A 89 4.33 2.07 26.65
C VAL A 89 3.82 0.97 27.57
#